data_AF-A0A968BUV1-F1
#
_entry.id   AF-A0A968BUV1-F1
#
_cell.length_a   1.000
_cell.length_b   1.000
_cell.length_c   1.000
_cell.angle_alpha   90.00
_cell.angle_beta   90.00
_cell.angle_gamma   90.00
#
_symmetry.space_group_name_H-M   'P 1'
#
loop_
_entity.id
_entity.type
_entity.pdbx_description
1 polymer ?
#
loop_
_entity_poly.entity_id
_entity_poly.type
_entity_poly.pdbx_seq_one_letter_code
_entity_poly.pdbx_strand_id
1 'polypeptide(L)'
;TFLHSCGSIYKLLPDLIEAGYDIINPVQINTRDMEPERLKREFGQDITFWGGGADTRHVLNRATPSEVKDHVKRLVDIFAPGGGFVFNAVH
;
A
#
# COMPACT_ATOMS: atom_id res chain seq x y z
N THR A 1 8.29 14.77 -3.81
CA THR A 1 6.88 15.15 -3.97
C THR A 1 5.98 14.01 -3.55
N PHE A 2 4.92 14.33 -2.81
CA PHE A 2 3.97 13.39 -2.21
C PHE A 2 2.59 13.55 -2.86
N LEU A 3 1.94 12.43 -3.21
CA LEU A 3 0.56 12.43 -3.68
C LEU A 3 -0.36 11.73 -2.70
N HIS A 4 -1.40 12.45 -2.25
CA HIS A 4 -2.55 11.81 -1.62
C HIS A 4 -3.63 11.48 -2.65
N SER A 5 -4.01 10.21 -2.77
CA SER A 5 -5.14 9.81 -3.61
C SER A 5 -5.79 8.53 -3.09
N CYS A 6 -7.11 8.56 -2.99
CA CYS A 6 -7.94 7.43 -2.59
C CYS A 6 -8.44 6.66 -3.81
N GLY A 7 -8.84 5.42 -3.59
CA GLY A 7 -9.33 4.48 -4.58
C GLY A 7 -8.23 3.66 -5.24
N SER A 8 -8.61 3.01 -6.35
CA SER A 8 -7.66 2.36 -7.23
C SER A 8 -7.03 3.40 -8.14
N ILE A 9 -5.73 3.61 -7.98
CA ILE A 9 -4.91 4.45 -8.86
C ILE A 9 -3.95 3.63 -9.71
N TYR A 10 -4.05 2.29 -9.67
CA TYR A 10 -3.12 1.37 -10.33
C TYR A 10 -2.81 1.77 -11.77
N LYS A 11 -3.84 2.09 -12.56
CA LYS A 11 -3.69 2.47 -13.98
C LYS A 11 -2.96 3.79 -14.20
N LEU A 12 -2.94 4.67 -13.20
CA LEU A 12 -2.28 5.98 -13.24
C LEU A 12 -0.86 5.92 -12.68
N LEU A 13 -0.47 4.85 -11.98
CA LEU A 13 0.85 4.75 -11.37
C LEU A 13 2.01 4.95 -12.35
N PRO A 14 2.00 4.38 -13.58
CA PRO A 14 3.07 4.63 -14.55
C PRO A 14 3.23 6.12 -14.86
N ASP A 15 2.13 6.82 -15.17
CA ASP A 15 2.14 8.24 -15.51
C ASP A 15 2.56 9.12 -14.32
N LEU A 16 2.15 8.74 -13.10
CA LEU A 16 2.53 9.45 -11.87
C LEU A 16 4.03 9.31 -11.57
N ILE A 17 4.58 8.12 -11.79
CA ILE A 17 6.02 7.86 -11.68
C ILE A 17 6.78 8.69 -12.72
N GLU A 18 6.33 8.66 -13.98
CA GLU A 18 6.92 9.47 -15.06
C GLU A 18 6.87 10.97 -14.75
N ALA A 19 5.78 11.44 -14.14
CA ALA A 19 5.63 12.82 -13.71
C ALA A 19 6.51 13.21 -12.50
N GLY A 20 7.25 12.26 -11.90
CA GLY A 20 8.21 12.50 -10.83
C GLY A 20 7.61 12.54 -9.42
N TYR A 21 6.49 11.84 -9.18
CA TYR A 21 6.00 11.63 -7.83
C TYR A 21 6.81 10.57 -7.11
N ASP A 22 7.29 10.89 -5.90
CA ASP A 22 8.15 9.98 -5.11
C ASP A 22 7.34 9.03 -4.22
N ILE A 23 6.14 9.45 -3.80
CA ILE A 23 5.33 8.74 -2.79
C ILE A 23 3.85 8.77 -3.16
N ILE A 24 3.18 7.63 -2.99
CA ILE A 24 1.71 7.55 -2.92
C ILE A 24 1.22 7.27 -1.50
N ASN A 25 0.14 7.95 -1.11
CA ASN A 25 -0.56 7.74 0.15
C ASN A 25 -2.07 7.93 -0.01
N PRO A 26 -2.92 7.14 0.65
CA PRO A 26 -2.61 5.83 1.21
C PRO A 26 -2.48 4.79 0.09
N VAL A 27 -1.92 3.62 0.43
CA VAL A 27 -2.02 2.43 -0.43
C VAL A 27 -3.31 1.68 -0.07
N GLN A 28 -4.36 1.86 -0.89
CA GLN A 28 -5.68 1.27 -0.66
C GLN A 28 -5.80 -0.18 -1.16
N ILE A 29 -5.22 -1.10 -0.40
CA ILE A 29 -5.13 -2.54 -0.70
C ILE A 29 -6.48 -3.27 -0.80
N ASN A 30 -7.57 -2.62 -0.40
CA ASN A 30 -8.94 -3.14 -0.41
C ASN A 30 -9.73 -2.71 -1.67
N THR A 31 -9.06 -2.10 -2.65
CA THR A 31 -9.67 -1.67 -3.91
C THR A 31 -9.10 -2.45 -5.09
N ARG A 32 -9.79 -2.38 -6.23
CA ARG A 32 -9.45 -3.14 -7.44
C ARG A 32 -8.01 -2.86 -7.90
N ASP A 33 -7.28 -3.89 -8.31
CA ASP A 33 -5.91 -3.78 -8.86
C ASP A 33 -4.85 -3.25 -7.88
N MET A 34 -5.17 -3.13 -6.59
CA MET A 34 -4.27 -2.60 -5.55
C MET A 34 -3.70 -3.72 -4.66
N GLU A 35 -3.55 -4.94 -5.20
CA GLU A 35 -3.00 -6.07 -4.45
C GLU A 35 -1.54 -5.79 -4.04
N PRO A 36 -1.17 -5.92 -2.74
CA PRO A 36 0.17 -5.56 -2.25
C PRO A 36 1.32 -6.19 -3.04
N GLU A 37 1.20 -7.49 -3.34
CA GLU A 37 2.23 -8.27 -4.05
C GLU A 37 2.40 -7.79 -5.49
N ARG A 38 1.31 -7.37 -6.14
CA ARG A 38 1.32 -6.82 -7.48
C ARG A 38 1.99 -5.44 -7.49
N LEU A 39 1.55 -4.56 -6.60
CA LEU A 39 2.09 -3.20 -6.47
C LEU A 39 3.60 -3.22 -6.19
N LYS A 40 4.04 -4.05 -5.24
CA LYS A 40 5.46 -4.12 -4.89
C LYS A 40 6.31 -4.69 -6.03
N ARG A 41 5.81 -5.73 -6.73
CA ARG A 41 6.51 -6.32 -7.89
C ARG A 41 6.65 -5.34 -9.05
N GLU A 42 5.61 -4.56 -9.34
CA GLU A 42 5.53 -3.76 -10.56
C GLU A 42 6.08 -2.34 -10.40
N PHE A 43 5.96 -1.73 -9.22
CA PHE A 43 6.33 -0.32 -9.01
C PHE A 43 7.24 -0.10 -7.79
N GLY A 44 7.56 -1.15 -7.04
CA GLY A 44 8.24 -1.04 -5.75
C GLY A 44 9.70 -0.59 -5.80
N GLN A 45 10.27 -0.44 -6.99
CA GLN A 45 11.59 0.15 -7.24
C GLN A 45 11.51 1.64 -7.63
N ASP A 46 10.34 2.08 -8.10
CA ASP A 46 10.18 3.39 -8.73
C ASP A 46 9.42 4.39 -7.83
N ILE A 47 8.62 3.89 -6.89
CA ILE A 47 7.83 4.73 -5.99
C ILE A 47 7.78 4.19 -4.56
N THR A 48 7.72 5.10 -3.59
CA THR A 48 7.53 4.77 -2.18
C THR A 48 6.05 4.59 -1.85
N PHE A 49 5.74 3.47 -1.20
CA PHE A 49 4.41 3.15 -0.70
C PHE A 49 4.25 3.63 0.74
N TRP A 50 3.48 4.70 0.96
CA TRP A 50 3.11 5.15 2.30
C TRP A 50 1.66 4.75 2.59
N GLY A 51 1.45 3.67 3.34
CA GLY A 51 0.12 3.09 3.56
C GLY A 51 0.16 1.58 3.51
N GLY A 52 -0.97 0.92 3.27
CA GLY A 52 -0.98 -0.54 3.07
C GLY A 52 -0.59 -1.35 4.30
N GLY A 53 -0.51 -0.74 5.50
CA GLY A 53 -0.03 -1.38 6.72
C GLY A 53 -1.12 -2.09 7.53
N ALA A 54 -2.36 -1.63 7.49
CA ALA A 54 -3.49 -2.26 8.17
C ALA A 54 -4.83 -1.92 7.50
N ASP A 55 -5.66 -2.92 7.20
CA ASP A 55 -7.02 -2.69 6.67
C ASP A 55 -7.92 -2.27 7.83
N THR A 56 -8.23 -0.97 7.87
CA THR A 56 -9.07 -0.37 8.91
C THR A 56 -10.55 -0.68 8.70
N ARG A 57 -10.98 -0.97 7.48
CA ARG A 57 -12.40 -1.15 7.14
C ARG A 57 -12.91 -2.52 7.55
N HIS A 58 -12.08 -3.56 7.43
CA HIS A 58 -12.48 -4.94 7.72
C HIS A 58 -11.67 -5.57 8.84
N VAL A 59 -10.33 -5.61 8.72
CA VAL A 59 -9.50 -6.43 9.61
C VAL A 59 -9.39 -5.79 10.99
N LEU A 60 -8.96 -4.52 11.08
CA LEU A 60 -8.71 -3.86 12.36
C LEU A 60 -9.98 -3.75 13.23
N ASN A 61 -11.13 -3.54 12.59
CA ASN A 61 -12.39 -3.28 13.28
C ASN A 61 -13.21 -4.54 13.62
N ARG A 62 -12.91 -5.70 13.00
CA ARG A 62 -13.78 -6.88 13.10
C ARG A 62 -13.07 -8.20 13.40
N ALA A 63 -11.77 -8.29 13.13
CA ALA A 63 -11.02 -9.52 13.34
C ALA A 63 -10.50 -9.62 14.78
N THR A 64 -10.05 -10.81 15.16
CA THR A 64 -9.37 -11.05 16.43
C THR A 64 -7.97 -10.41 16.43
N PRO A 65 -7.39 -10.13 17.62
CA PRO A 65 -6.01 -9.61 17.70
C PRO A 65 -4.96 -10.47 16.98
N SER A 66 -5.14 -11.79 16.96
CA SER A 66 -4.24 -12.69 16.22
C SER A 66 -4.33 -12.46 14.71
N GLU A 67 -5.55 -12.39 14.18
CA GLU A 67 -5.78 -12.13 12.75
C GLU A 67 -5.28 -10.74 12.33
N VAL A 68 -5.44 -9.72 13.19
CA VAL A 68 -4.88 -8.38 12.96
C VAL A 68 -3.35 -8.45 12.88
N LYS A 69 -2.71 -9.15 13.81
CA LYS A 69 -1.25 -9.34 13.83
C LYS A 69 -0.78 -10.04 12.55
N ASP A 70 -1.44 -11.13 12.16
CA ASP A 70 -1.06 -11.91 10.99
C ASP A 70 -1.25 -11.10 9.69
N HIS A 71 -2.33 -10.31 9.60
CA HIS A 71 -2.57 -9.38 8.50
C HIS A 71 -1.49 -8.30 8.38
N VAL A 72 -1.20 -7.60 9.48
CA VAL A 72 -0.16 -6.57 9.53
C VAL A 72 1.21 -7.18 9.17
N LYS A 73 1.54 -8.33 9.75
CA LYS A 73 2.79 -9.03 9.47
C LYS A 73 2.92 -9.37 7.99
N ARG A 74 1.86 -9.92 7.37
CA ARG A 74 1.85 -10.24 5.93
C ARG A 74 2.15 -9.01 5.08
N LEU A 75 1.52 -7.87 5.40
CA LEU A 75 1.71 -6.62 4.65
C LEU A 75 3.13 -6.05 4.79
N VAL A 76 3.71 -6.13 6.00
CA VAL A 76 5.11 -5.76 6.23
C VAL A 76 6.06 -6.67 5.47
N ASP A 77 5.82 -8.00 5.51
CA ASP A 77 6.65 -8.98 4.79
C ASP A 77 6.60 -8.77 3.27
N ILE A 78 5.52 -8.17 2.73
CA ILE A 78 5.39 -7.80 1.31
C ILE A 78 6.05 -6.46 0.99
N PHE A 79 5.75 -5.39 1.74
CA PHE A 79 6.16 -4.04 1.34
C PHE A 79 7.58 -3.67 1.79
N ALA A 80 8.07 -4.20 2.91
CA ALA A 80 9.35 -3.80 3.50
C ALA A 80 10.60 -4.21 2.68
N PRO A 81 10.66 -5.42 2.06
CA PRO A 81 11.84 -5.82 1.28
C PRO A 81 12.17 -4.82 0.16
N GLY A 82 13.44 -4.42 0.06
CA GLY A 82 13.90 -3.46 -0.93
C GLY A 82 13.61 -1.98 -0.60
N GLY A 83 13.08 -1.66 0.59
CA GLY A 83 12.80 -0.28 0.99
C GLY A 83 11.57 0.31 0.29
N GLY A 84 11.43 1.64 0.31
CA GLY A 84 10.30 2.32 -0.33
C GLY A 84 8.95 2.01 0.33
N PHE A 85 8.93 1.81 1.65
CA PHE A 85 7.74 1.54 2.44
C PHE A 85 7.70 2.37 3.71
N VAL A 86 6.57 3.06 3.93
CA VAL A 86 6.27 3.77 5.17
C VAL A 86 4.96 3.21 5.72
N PHE A 87 5.04 2.56 6.87
CA PHE A 87 3.89 1.94 7.51
C PHE A 87 2.84 2.99 7.88
N ASN A 88 1.62 2.80 7.40
CA ASN A 88 0.45 3.58 7.79
C ASN A 88 -0.82 2.77 7.56
N ALA A 89 -1.90 3.13 8.26
CA ALA A 89 -3.22 2.55 8.06
C ALA A 89 -3.71 2.75 6.62
N VAL A 90 -4.55 1.83 6.16
CA VAL A 90 -5.33 1.98 4.94
C VAL A 90 -6.54 2.88 5.24
N HIS A 91 -7.01 3.62 4.24
CA HIS A 91 -8.21 4.46 4.36
C HIS A 91 -9.52 3.64 4.43
#